data_AF-A0A852UMN2-F1
#
_entry.id   AF-A0A852UMN2-F1
#
_cell.length_a   1.000
_cell.length_b   1.000
_cell.length_c   1.000
_cell.angle_alpha   90.00
_cell.angle_beta   90.00
_cell.angle_gamma   90.00
#
_symmetry.space_group_name_H-M   'P 1'
#
loop_
_entity.id
_entity.type
_entity.pdbx_description
1 polymer ?
#
loop_
_entity_poly.entity_id
_entity_poly.type
_entity_poly.pdbx_seq_one_letter_code
_entity_poly.pdbx_strand_id
1 'polypeptide(L)'
;MKRLLFMVLASLLISTSIPPMASADSSTDLVNTARSYIGTPYSYGGTTSSGFDCSGYTQHVFKQSGISIPRTTGQQIAIGTAVSKSNLKTGDIVFFNTSGKGVSHNGIYIGSGKFIHSSSSQGVMISSINDPAYWGSRYIGARRVKDFTPETLVAKADPAPIAIKYATRAEIAKTLVAELGLEKTSTRSDFSDVPADHPNFNAIVAVADAGIFSGYDGKFNPNGEMTRAQLAKVLVEAFGLEGATQTSFTDVPKEHWANDYINTLYHHGITTGYGDGTYGLHDKVTAHQFKTFIDRLN
;
A
#
# COMPACT_ATOMS: atom_id res chain seq x y z
N MET A 1 -23.28 30.00 71.27
CA MET A 1 -22.68 30.21 69.93
C MET A 1 -21.77 29.03 69.65
N LYS A 2 -22.18 28.13 68.74
CA LYS A 2 -21.43 26.90 68.37
C LYS A 2 -20.22 27.29 67.52
N ARG A 3 -19.03 26.79 67.83
CA ARG A 3 -17.87 26.83 66.91
C ARG A 3 -17.42 25.40 66.63
N LEU A 4 -17.43 25.08 65.35
CA LEU A 4 -17.37 23.77 64.73
C LEU A 4 -15.91 23.31 64.62
N LEU A 5 -15.63 22.08 65.05
CA LEU A 5 -14.35 21.39 64.90
C LEU A 5 -14.25 20.84 63.47
N PHE A 6 -13.36 21.38 62.64
CA PHE A 6 -13.06 20.83 61.31
C PHE A 6 -11.91 19.81 61.41
N MET A 7 -12.24 18.53 61.30
CA MET A 7 -11.27 17.47 61.01
C MET A 7 -10.86 17.58 59.53
N VAL A 8 -9.59 17.87 59.25
CA VAL A 8 -9.04 17.76 57.90
C VAL A 8 -8.53 16.33 57.71
N LEU A 9 -9.30 15.53 56.97
CA LEU A 9 -8.92 14.20 56.51
C LEU A 9 -8.05 14.37 55.25
N ALA A 10 -6.74 14.18 55.38
CA ALA A 10 -5.81 14.21 54.24
C ALA A 10 -5.97 12.91 53.43
N SER A 11 -6.78 12.95 52.37
CA SER A 11 -6.87 11.89 51.36
C SER A 11 -5.66 11.95 50.44
N LEU A 12 -4.75 11.00 50.60
CA LEU A 12 -3.60 10.79 49.74
C LEU A 12 -4.06 10.18 48.40
N LEU A 13 -4.33 11.04 47.41
CA LEU A 13 -4.58 10.61 46.03
C LEU A 13 -3.27 10.09 45.42
N ILE A 14 -3.09 8.78 45.43
CA ILE A 14 -2.05 8.11 44.65
C ILE A 14 -2.45 8.26 43.17
N SER A 15 -1.94 9.30 42.52
CA SER A 15 -2.01 9.43 41.06
C SER A 15 -1.13 8.35 40.44
N THR A 16 -1.72 7.22 40.09
CA THR A 16 -1.08 6.25 39.20
C THR A 16 -1.00 6.89 37.82
N SER A 17 0.16 7.48 37.50
CA SER A 17 0.49 7.81 36.12
C SER A 17 0.50 6.51 35.31
N ILE A 18 -0.56 6.26 34.54
CA ILE A 18 -0.56 5.22 33.53
C ILE A 18 0.59 5.57 32.59
N PRO A 19 1.65 4.74 32.47
CA PRO A 19 2.70 5.01 31.51
C PRO A 19 2.07 5.08 30.11
N PRO A 20 2.53 6.00 29.23
CA PRO A 20 2.02 6.04 27.87
C PRO A 20 2.16 4.65 27.25
N MET A 21 1.05 4.06 26.81
CA MET A 21 1.07 2.81 26.04
C MET A 21 1.97 3.04 24.82
N ALA A 22 3.13 2.40 24.82
CA ALA A 22 4.01 2.41 23.66
C ALA A 22 3.24 1.84 22.46
N SER A 23 3.27 2.52 21.31
CA SER A 23 2.75 2.00 20.04
C SER A 23 3.24 0.57 19.84
N ALA A 24 2.33 -0.40 19.85
CA ALA A 24 2.64 -1.71 19.32
C ALA A 24 2.71 -1.54 17.80
N ASP A 25 3.93 -1.52 17.23
CA ASP A 25 4.08 -1.67 15.78
C ASP A 25 3.51 -3.03 15.41
N SER A 26 2.35 -3.03 14.76
CA SER A 26 1.68 -4.26 14.37
C SER A 26 2.33 -4.82 13.11
N SER A 27 2.34 -6.14 12.99
CA SER A 27 2.76 -6.80 11.74
C SER A 27 1.86 -6.41 10.55
N THR A 28 0.61 -6.04 10.82
CA THR A 28 -0.37 -5.53 9.85
C THR A 28 0.08 -4.20 9.25
N ASP A 29 0.55 -3.24 10.07
CA ASP A 29 1.02 -1.93 9.58
C ASP A 29 2.27 -2.06 8.71
N LEU A 30 3.21 -2.94 9.08
CA LEU A 30 4.38 -3.24 8.26
C LEU A 30 3.96 -3.79 6.89
N VAL A 31 3.01 -4.74 6.87
CA VAL A 31 2.51 -5.34 5.61
C VAL A 31 1.76 -4.32 4.77
N ASN A 32 0.91 -3.49 5.37
CA ASN A 32 0.19 -2.44 4.65
C ASN A 32 1.16 -1.40 4.06
N THR A 33 2.17 -1.00 4.82
CA THR A 33 3.27 -0.16 4.34
C THR A 33 3.99 -0.80 3.16
N ALA A 34 4.35 -2.08 3.28
CA ALA A 34 5.01 -2.83 2.21
C ALA A 34 4.14 -2.87 0.94
N ARG A 35 2.85 -3.21 1.09
CA ARG A 35 1.88 -3.29 -0.03
C ARG A 35 1.65 -1.95 -0.71
N SER A 36 1.78 -0.83 0.01
CA SER A 36 1.60 0.52 -0.55
C SER A 36 2.58 0.85 -1.69
N TYR A 37 3.71 0.12 -1.76
CA TYR A 37 4.73 0.29 -2.77
C TYR A 37 4.63 -0.69 -3.94
N ILE A 38 3.63 -1.58 -3.98
CA ILE A 38 3.47 -2.53 -5.10
C ILE A 38 3.41 -1.80 -6.44
N GLY A 39 4.20 -2.30 -7.40
CA GLY A 39 4.38 -1.74 -8.73
C GLY A 39 5.56 -0.78 -8.86
N THR A 40 6.16 -0.32 -7.76
CA THR A 40 7.36 0.55 -7.82
C THR A 40 8.47 -0.15 -8.62
N PRO A 41 9.04 0.50 -9.66
CA PRO A 41 10.05 -0.13 -10.50
C PRO A 41 11.28 -0.60 -9.73
N TYR A 42 11.96 -1.60 -10.29
CA TYR A 42 13.28 -1.95 -9.80
C TYR A 42 14.31 -0.93 -10.27
N SER A 43 15.18 -0.50 -9.36
CA SER A 43 16.35 0.32 -9.69
C SER A 43 17.54 -0.18 -8.89
N TYR A 44 18.61 -0.61 -9.56
CA TYR A 44 19.84 -1.03 -8.89
C TYR A 44 20.39 0.10 -8.01
N GLY A 45 20.63 -0.16 -6.72
CA GLY A 45 21.04 0.89 -5.78
C GLY A 45 19.90 1.79 -5.30
N GLY A 46 18.67 1.62 -5.79
CA GLY A 46 17.51 2.46 -5.45
C GLY A 46 16.98 2.23 -4.04
N THR A 47 16.54 3.32 -3.38
CA THR A 47 16.07 3.33 -1.98
C THR A 47 14.83 4.20 -1.77
N THR A 48 14.14 4.59 -2.84
CA THR A 48 13.01 5.53 -2.79
C THR A 48 11.84 4.99 -3.60
N SER A 49 10.66 5.58 -3.42
CA SER A 49 9.46 5.19 -4.16
C SER A 49 9.53 5.45 -5.67
N SER A 50 10.54 6.16 -6.17
CA SER A 50 10.82 6.25 -7.61
C SER A 50 11.48 4.98 -8.17
N GLY A 51 12.06 4.14 -7.32
CA GLY A 51 12.68 2.88 -7.71
C GLY A 51 13.49 2.26 -6.57
N PHE A 52 13.34 0.95 -6.38
CA PHE A 52 14.03 0.21 -5.32
C PHE A 52 14.85 -0.95 -5.85
N ASP A 53 16.02 -1.22 -5.27
CA ASP A 53 16.55 -2.59 -5.27
C ASP A 53 15.95 -3.40 -4.11
N CYS A 54 16.22 -4.71 -4.06
CA CYS A 54 15.63 -5.59 -3.05
C CYS A 54 15.93 -5.14 -1.60
N SER A 55 17.19 -4.84 -1.30
CA SER A 55 17.62 -4.40 0.02
C SER A 55 17.26 -2.96 0.36
N GLY A 56 17.18 -2.08 -0.63
CA GLY A 56 16.70 -0.71 -0.50
C GLY A 56 15.20 -0.68 -0.21
N TYR A 57 14.42 -1.57 -0.84
CA TYR A 57 13.00 -1.75 -0.55
C TYR A 57 12.76 -2.23 0.88
N THR A 58 13.42 -3.32 1.31
CA THR A 58 13.28 -3.81 2.69
C THR A 58 13.68 -2.72 3.68
N GLN A 59 14.82 -2.07 3.46
CA GLN A 59 15.28 -0.98 4.32
C GLN A 59 14.25 0.15 4.42
N HIS A 60 13.69 0.57 3.29
CA HIS A 60 12.70 1.64 3.26
C HIS A 60 11.45 1.28 4.06
N VAL A 61 10.90 0.07 3.90
CA VAL A 61 9.71 -0.37 4.64
C VAL A 61 9.97 -0.43 6.14
N PHE A 62 11.07 -1.06 6.57
CA PHE A 62 11.40 -1.12 8.00
C PHE A 62 11.64 0.25 8.60
N LYS A 63 12.24 1.18 7.84
CA LYS A 63 12.44 2.57 8.28
C LYS A 63 11.13 3.29 8.56
N GLN A 64 10.05 3.02 7.81
CA GLN A 64 8.74 3.60 8.09
C GLN A 64 8.19 3.14 9.45
N SER A 65 8.49 1.90 9.86
CA SER A 65 8.19 1.36 11.19
C SER A 65 9.26 1.69 12.24
N GLY A 66 10.09 2.71 12.01
CA GLY A 66 11.13 3.15 12.96
C GLY A 66 12.31 2.18 13.13
N ILE A 67 12.42 1.14 12.31
CA ILE A 67 13.46 0.11 12.42
C ILE A 67 14.54 0.38 11.38
N SER A 68 15.75 0.68 11.84
CA SER A 68 16.90 0.86 10.96
C SER A 68 17.57 -0.48 10.67
N ILE A 69 17.68 -0.83 9.38
CA ILE A 69 18.44 -1.99 8.91
C ILE A 69 19.54 -1.57 7.91
N PRO A 70 20.64 -2.34 7.80
CA PRO A 70 21.72 -2.05 6.86
C PRO A 70 21.27 -1.97 5.40
N ARG A 71 22.07 -1.31 4.57
CA ARG A 71 21.71 -0.99 3.18
C ARG A 71 21.72 -2.20 2.26
N THR A 72 22.66 -3.14 2.43
CA THR A 72 22.86 -4.22 1.45
C THR A 72 22.32 -5.56 1.94
N THR A 73 21.90 -6.41 1.01
CA THR A 73 21.40 -7.77 1.32
C THR A 73 22.41 -8.59 2.14
N GLY A 74 23.70 -8.48 1.80
CA GLY A 74 24.78 -9.18 2.52
C GLY A 74 24.96 -8.69 3.97
N GLN A 75 24.70 -7.41 4.25
CA GLN A 75 24.68 -6.90 5.62
C GLN A 75 23.38 -7.27 6.34
N GLN A 76 22.24 -7.23 5.66
CA GLN A 76 20.94 -7.53 6.26
C GLN A 76 20.82 -9.00 6.72
N ILE A 77 21.49 -9.95 6.06
CA ILE A 77 21.50 -11.34 6.53
C ILE A 77 22.37 -11.54 7.79
N ALA A 78 23.18 -10.56 8.19
CA ALA A 78 24.02 -10.67 9.38
C ALA A 78 23.37 -10.10 10.66
N ILE A 79 22.20 -9.47 10.55
CA ILE A 79 21.51 -8.85 11.68
C ILE A 79 20.33 -9.69 12.19
N GLY A 80 19.92 -9.41 13.43
CA GLY A 80 18.77 -10.06 14.05
C GLY A 80 18.99 -11.55 14.35
N THR A 81 17.89 -12.24 14.66
CA THR A 81 17.90 -13.66 15.02
C THR A 81 17.66 -14.53 13.79
N ALA A 82 18.43 -15.60 13.62
CA ALA A 82 18.18 -16.61 12.59
C ALA A 82 16.81 -17.28 12.82
N VAL A 83 16.01 -17.40 11.77
CA VAL A 83 14.69 -18.05 11.83
C VAL A 83 14.65 -19.22 10.85
N SER A 84 14.23 -20.39 11.35
CA SER A 84 13.96 -21.55 10.49
C SER A 84 12.72 -21.33 9.64
N LYS A 85 12.66 -21.94 8.46
CA LYS A 85 11.53 -21.76 7.53
C LYS A 85 10.16 -22.12 8.16
N SER A 86 10.12 -23.10 9.06
CA SER A 86 8.92 -23.50 9.79
C SER A 86 8.46 -22.51 10.85
N ASN A 87 9.34 -21.61 11.32
CA ASN A 87 9.07 -20.64 12.38
C ASN A 87 8.94 -19.20 11.85
N LEU A 88 8.75 -19.06 10.54
CA LEU A 88 8.55 -17.76 9.90
C LEU A 88 7.31 -17.06 10.46
N LYS A 89 7.48 -15.79 10.82
CA LYS A 89 6.42 -14.86 11.21
C LYS A 89 6.43 -13.66 10.28
N THR A 90 5.26 -13.05 10.10
CA THR A 90 5.12 -11.79 9.36
C THR A 90 6.13 -10.76 9.87
N GLY A 91 6.85 -10.14 8.94
CA GLY A 91 7.93 -9.20 9.25
C GLY A 91 9.32 -9.82 9.34
N ASP A 92 9.48 -11.13 9.18
CA ASP A 92 10.81 -11.71 8.97
C ASP A 92 11.37 -11.32 7.60
N ILE A 93 12.66 -11.01 7.53
CA ILE A 93 13.35 -10.79 6.25
C ILE A 93 13.78 -12.15 5.72
N VAL A 94 13.31 -12.53 4.54
CA VAL A 94 13.67 -13.78 3.86
C VAL A 94 14.74 -13.53 2.81
N PHE A 95 15.66 -14.48 2.63
CA PHE A 95 16.85 -14.34 1.79
C PHE A 95 16.95 -15.47 0.77
N PHE A 96 17.46 -15.15 -0.42
CA PHE A 96 17.52 -16.07 -1.55
C PHE A 96 18.85 -15.98 -2.33
N ASN A 97 19.21 -17.09 -2.99
CA ASN A 97 20.31 -17.20 -3.95
C ASN A 97 19.76 -17.14 -5.38
N THR A 98 19.61 -15.94 -5.93
CA THR A 98 19.15 -15.71 -7.30
C THR A 98 20.29 -15.59 -8.31
N SER A 99 21.51 -15.29 -7.86
CA SER A 99 22.71 -15.11 -8.70
C SER A 99 23.55 -16.37 -8.89
N GLY A 100 23.25 -17.44 -8.14
CA GLY A 100 24.06 -18.65 -8.05
C GLY A 100 25.23 -18.55 -7.05
N LYS A 101 25.52 -17.37 -6.50
CA LYS A 101 26.64 -17.13 -5.57
C LYS A 101 26.16 -16.53 -4.25
N GLY A 102 25.71 -17.39 -3.34
CA GLY A 102 25.31 -17.00 -1.99
C GLY A 102 24.08 -16.08 -1.96
N VAL A 103 23.99 -15.23 -0.96
CA VAL A 103 22.83 -14.35 -0.74
C VAL A 103 22.85 -13.20 -1.74
N SER A 104 21.82 -13.11 -2.59
CA SER A 104 21.73 -12.07 -3.62
C SER A 104 20.36 -11.40 -3.74
N HIS A 105 19.35 -11.88 -3.03
CA HIS A 105 18.02 -11.27 -3.00
C HIS A 105 17.38 -11.40 -1.62
N ASN A 106 16.45 -10.50 -1.32
CA ASN A 106 15.65 -10.57 -0.11
C ASN A 106 14.26 -9.95 -0.29
N GLY A 107 13.42 -10.16 0.71
CA GLY A 107 12.13 -9.51 0.85
C GLY A 107 11.56 -9.72 2.24
N ILE A 108 10.35 -9.23 2.47
CA ILE A 108 9.67 -9.30 3.77
C ILE A 108 8.64 -10.40 3.71
N TYR A 109 8.69 -11.36 4.63
CA TYR A 109 7.67 -12.39 4.77
C TYR A 109 6.37 -11.77 5.27
N ILE A 110 5.26 -12.08 4.61
CA ILE A 110 3.94 -11.48 4.89
C ILE A 110 2.89 -12.52 5.33
N GLY A 111 3.34 -13.70 5.73
CA GLY A 111 2.48 -14.82 6.13
C GLY A 111 2.13 -15.77 4.98
N SER A 112 1.56 -16.92 5.33
CA SER A 112 1.01 -17.91 4.37
C SER A 112 1.97 -18.34 3.24
N GLY A 113 3.27 -18.44 3.52
CA GLY A 113 4.26 -18.79 2.50
C GLY A 113 4.54 -17.68 1.48
N LYS A 114 4.05 -16.46 1.70
CA LYS A 114 4.22 -15.32 0.78
C LYS A 114 5.25 -14.33 1.31
N PHE A 115 5.93 -13.66 0.40
CA PHE A 115 6.84 -12.56 0.71
C PHE A 115 6.71 -11.44 -0.33
N ILE A 116 6.94 -10.21 0.11
CA ILE A 116 6.93 -9.01 -0.75
C ILE A 116 8.36 -8.52 -0.97
N HIS A 117 8.70 -8.22 -2.22
CA HIS A 117 10.07 -7.90 -2.63
C HIS A 117 10.10 -7.02 -3.89
N SER A 118 11.22 -6.37 -4.17
CA SER A 118 11.44 -5.63 -5.43
C SER A 118 12.01 -6.57 -6.50
N SER A 119 11.16 -7.03 -7.42
CA SER A 119 11.52 -7.90 -8.56
C SER A 119 12.21 -7.09 -9.65
N SER A 120 13.33 -7.59 -10.20
CA SER A 120 14.05 -6.92 -11.28
C SER A 120 13.26 -6.78 -12.59
N SER A 121 12.19 -7.55 -12.77
CA SER A 121 11.35 -7.50 -13.98
C SER A 121 10.00 -6.81 -13.78
N GLN A 122 9.43 -6.87 -12.57
CA GLN A 122 8.05 -6.41 -12.32
C GLN A 122 7.94 -5.36 -11.20
N GLY A 123 9.09 -4.94 -10.64
CA GLY A 123 9.12 -4.03 -9.50
C GLY A 123 8.63 -4.69 -8.22
N VAL A 124 8.16 -3.88 -7.27
CA VAL A 124 7.65 -4.39 -5.99
C VAL A 124 6.43 -5.26 -6.22
N MET A 125 6.50 -6.51 -5.80
CA MET A 125 5.42 -7.50 -5.95
C MET A 125 5.47 -8.53 -4.83
N ILE A 126 4.41 -9.34 -4.72
CA ILE A 126 4.35 -10.49 -3.83
C ILE A 126 4.68 -11.76 -4.62
N SER A 127 5.39 -12.69 -3.98
CA SER A 127 5.67 -14.02 -4.52
C SER A 127 5.57 -15.07 -3.42
N SER A 128 5.54 -16.35 -3.81
CA SER A 128 5.58 -17.47 -2.85
C SER A 128 7.02 -17.89 -2.57
N ILE A 129 7.40 -18.02 -1.30
CA ILE A 129 8.72 -18.58 -0.90
C ILE A 129 8.84 -20.08 -1.21
N ASN A 130 7.71 -20.71 -1.54
CA ASN A 130 7.59 -22.13 -1.87
C ASN A 130 7.28 -22.36 -3.35
N ASP A 131 7.31 -21.32 -4.18
CA ASP A 131 7.15 -21.48 -5.63
C ASP A 131 8.20 -22.48 -6.15
N PRO A 132 7.78 -23.64 -6.69
CA PRO A 132 8.71 -24.68 -7.12
C PRO A 132 9.51 -24.28 -8.36
N ALA A 133 9.03 -23.32 -9.16
CA ALA A 133 9.68 -22.92 -10.40
C ALA A 133 10.95 -22.09 -10.15
N TYR A 134 10.89 -21.17 -9.19
CA TYR A 134 11.97 -20.21 -8.98
C TYR A 134 12.39 -20.05 -7.52
N TRP A 135 11.48 -19.66 -6.63
CA TRP A 135 11.86 -19.21 -5.29
C TRP A 135 12.19 -20.34 -4.30
N GLY A 136 11.50 -21.47 -4.39
CA GLY A 136 11.60 -22.58 -3.45
C GLY A 136 13.01 -23.14 -3.33
N SER A 137 13.65 -23.43 -4.47
CA SER A 137 15.02 -23.94 -4.54
C SER A 137 16.10 -22.90 -4.22
N ARG A 138 15.74 -21.61 -4.22
CA ARG A 138 16.65 -20.49 -3.99
C ARG A 138 16.61 -19.98 -2.56
N TYR A 139 15.67 -20.44 -1.73
CA TYR A 139 15.55 -19.99 -0.34
C TYR A 139 16.79 -20.37 0.47
N ILE A 140 17.41 -19.37 1.11
CA ILE A 140 18.61 -19.56 1.96
C ILE A 140 18.22 -19.61 3.44
N GLY A 141 17.37 -18.68 3.87
CA GLY A 141 17.06 -18.52 5.29
C GLY A 141 16.35 -17.20 5.57
N ALA A 142 16.13 -16.91 6.86
CA ALA A 142 15.45 -15.71 7.30
C ALA A 142 16.06 -15.10 8.56
N ARG A 143 15.84 -13.79 8.73
CA ARG A 143 16.23 -13.02 9.92
C ARG A 143 15.05 -12.27 10.51
N ARG A 144 14.89 -12.35 11.83
CA ARG A 144 13.94 -11.54 12.60
C ARG A 144 14.67 -10.37 13.24
N VAL A 145 14.33 -9.17 12.80
CA VAL A 145 14.93 -7.92 13.30
C VAL A 145 14.10 -7.27 14.42
N LYS A 146 12.80 -7.59 14.47
CA LYS A 146 11.85 -7.22 15.53
C LYS A 146 10.79 -8.31 15.63
N ASP A 147 10.36 -8.65 16.85
CA ASP A 147 9.16 -9.48 17.03
C ASP A 147 7.95 -8.54 17.01
N PHE A 148 7.23 -8.51 15.89
CA PHE A 148 5.98 -7.78 15.79
C PHE A 148 4.90 -8.57 16.51
N THR A 149 4.18 -7.93 17.44
CA THR A 149 3.11 -8.59 18.17
C THR A 149 1.98 -8.95 17.18
N PRO A 150 1.51 -10.21 17.15
CA PRO A 150 0.31 -10.56 16.39
C PRO A 150 -0.87 -9.70 16.83
N GLU A 151 -1.67 -9.20 15.89
CA GLU A 151 -2.82 -8.31 16.13
C GLU A 151 -3.80 -8.87 17.17
N THR A 152 -3.89 -10.21 17.28
CA THR A 152 -4.74 -10.89 18.25
C THR A 152 -4.36 -10.70 19.71
N LEU A 153 -3.14 -10.22 20.02
CA LEU A 153 -2.64 -10.01 21.38
C LEU A 153 -2.52 -8.53 21.78
N VAL A 154 -2.76 -7.61 20.84
CA VAL A 154 -2.72 -6.17 21.12
C VAL A 154 -4.13 -5.72 21.47
N ALA A 155 -4.38 -5.44 22.74
CA ALA A 155 -5.54 -4.61 23.12
C ALA A 155 -5.41 -3.29 22.37
N LYS A 156 -6.46 -2.89 21.64
CA LYS A 156 -6.54 -1.69 20.78
C LYS A 156 -6.12 -0.40 21.49
N ALA A 157 -4.83 -0.16 21.68
CA ALA A 157 -4.30 1.19 21.68
C ALA A 157 -3.92 1.46 20.24
N ASP A 158 -4.52 2.48 19.68
CA ASP A 158 -4.19 2.97 18.36
C ASP A 158 -2.73 3.46 18.38
N PRO A 159 -1.76 2.75 17.77
CA PRO A 159 -0.61 3.47 17.25
C PRO A 159 -1.19 4.49 16.27
N ALA A 160 -0.76 5.74 16.34
CA ALA A 160 -1.05 6.68 15.26
C ALA A 160 -0.62 6.00 13.94
N PRO A 161 -1.54 5.71 13.01
CA PRO A 161 -1.18 5.01 11.79
C PRO A 161 -0.08 5.82 11.10
N ILE A 162 0.95 5.14 10.60
CA ILE A 162 1.78 5.72 9.54
C ILE A 162 0.78 6.08 8.44
N ALA A 163 0.52 7.37 8.24
CA ALA A 163 -0.60 7.82 7.42
C ALA A 163 -0.35 7.45 5.96
N ILE A 164 -0.86 6.29 5.54
CA ILE A 164 -0.88 5.86 4.14
C ILE A 164 -1.68 6.91 3.39
N LYS A 165 -1.01 7.67 2.52
CA LYS A 165 -1.69 8.66 1.68
C LYS A 165 -2.41 7.95 0.55
N TYR A 166 -3.73 7.86 0.66
CA TYR A 166 -4.60 7.40 -0.41
C TYR A 166 -4.88 8.49 -1.45
N ALA A 167 -5.11 8.08 -2.69
CA ALA A 167 -5.47 8.98 -3.77
C ALA A 167 -6.95 9.37 -3.64
N THR A 168 -7.21 10.66 -3.46
CA THR A 168 -8.58 11.18 -3.45
C THR A 168 -9.13 11.32 -4.87
N ARG A 169 -10.46 11.30 -5.02
CA ARG A 169 -11.14 11.50 -6.31
C ARG A 169 -10.77 12.84 -6.96
N ALA A 170 -10.61 13.90 -6.18
CA ALA A 170 -10.19 15.20 -6.70
C ALA A 170 -8.72 15.21 -7.17
N GLU A 171 -7.81 14.52 -6.46
CA GLU A 171 -6.41 14.38 -6.91
C GLU A 171 -6.31 13.55 -8.19
N ILE A 172 -7.10 12.48 -8.31
CA ILE A 172 -7.19 11.67 -9.54
C ILE A 172 -7.72 12.54 -10.68
N ALA A 173 -8.83 13.27 -10.49
CA ALA A 173 -9.39 14.16 -11.50
C ALA A 173 -8.37 15.20 -11.99
N LYS A 174 -7.67 15.86 -11.06
CA LYS A 174 -6.63 16.84 -11.41
C LYS A 174 -5.51 16.23 -12.23
N THR A 175 -5.11 15.00 -11.92
CA THR A 175 -4.06 14.30 -12.67
C THR A 175 -4.53 13.95 -14.07
N LEU A 176 -5.73 13.39 -14.23
CA LEU A 176 -6.28 13.05 -15.55
C LEU A 176 -6.43 14.27 -16.45
N VAL A 177 -6.84 15.42 -15.89
CA VAL A 177 -6.90 16.69 -16.63
C VAL A 177 -5.54 17.08 -17.19
N ALA A 178 -4.48 16.94 -16.39
CA ALA A 178 -3.13 17.26 -16.82
C ALA A 178 -2.60 16.27 -17.88
N GLU A 179 -2.81 14.97 -17.69
CA GLU A 179 -2.34 13.93 -18.60
C GLU A 179 -3.06 13.95 -19.96
N LEU A 180 -4.36 14.24 -19.96
CA LEU A 180 -5.20 14.20 -21.16
C LEU A 180 -5.42 15.59 -21.80
N GLY A 181 -4.92 16.66 -21.17
CA GLY A 181 -5.12 18.03 -21.65
C GLY A 181 -6.59 18.45 -21.68
N LEU A 182 -7.38 18.03 -20.67
CA LEU A 182 -8.81 18.31 -20.62
C LEU A 182 -9.06 19.76 -20.19
N GLU A 183 -10.08 20.37 -20.80
CA GLU A 183 -10.54 21.70 -20.42
C GLU A 183 -12.01 21.64 -20.02
N LYS A 184 -12.40 22.43 -19.03
CA LYS A 184 -13.81 22.51 -18.65
C LYS A 184 -14.59 23.29 -19.72
N THR A 185 -15.75 22.77 -20.08
CA THR A 185 -16.71 23.43 -20.97
C THR A 185 -17.86 24.06 -20.19
N SER A 186 -18.20 23.48 -19.04
CA SER A 186 -19.25 23.96 -18.15
C SER A 186 -18.77 25.09 -17.22
N THR A 187 -19.69 26.00 -16.90
CA THR A 187 -19.46 27.10 -15.95
C THR A 187 -19.93 26.78 -14.54
N ARG A 188 -20.72 25.71 -14.37
CA ARG A 188 -21.22 25.21 -13.08
C ARG A 188 -20.91 23.72 -12.94
N SER A 189 -20.89 23.26 -11.69
CA SER A 189 -20.86 21.83 -11.35
C SER A 189 -22.29 21.32 -11.20
N ASP A 190 -22.56 20.12 -11.72
CA ASP A 190 -23.80 19.38 -11.45
C ASP A 190 -23.75 18.63 -10.10
N PHE A 191 -22.59 18.62 -9.44
CA PHE A 191 -22.41 18.00 -8.12
C PHE A 191 -22.68 18.98 -6.99
N SER A 192 -23.57 18.59 -6.09
CA SER A 192 -24.01 19.38 -4.92
C SER A 192 -22.91 19.65 -3.89
N ASP A 193 -21.86 18.84 -3.86
CA ASP A 193 -20.72 18.94 -2.93
C ASP A 193 -19.46 19.57 -3.56
N VAL A 194 -19.60 20.20 -4.73
CA VAL A 194 -18.50 20.88 -5.43
C VAL A 194 -18.92 22.32 -5.76
N PRO A 195 -18.85 23.25 -4.79
CA PRO A 195 -19.16 24.66 -5.01
C PRO A 195 -18.10 25.32 -5.91
N ALA A 196 -18.46 26.47 -6.50
CA ALA A 196 -17.62 27.19 -7.47
C ALA A 196 -16.25 27.64 -6.91
N ASP A 197 -16.13 27.79 -5.60
CA ASP A 197 -14.91 28.16 -4.89
C ASP A 197 -14.09 26.95 -4.41
N HIS A 198 -14.53 25.72 -4.69
CA HIS A 198 -13.79 24.51 -4.34
C HIS A 198 -12.42 24.49 -5.07
N PRO A 199 -11.31 24.17 -4.39
CA PRO A 199 -9.96 24.28 -4.95
C PRO A 199 -9.72 23.41 -6.20
N ASN A 200 -10.48 22.31 -6.34
CA ASN A 200 -10.42 21.42 -7.49
C ASN A 200 -11.64 21.56 -8.42
N PHE A 201 -12.44 22.63 -8.31
CA PHE A 201 -13.65 22.84 -9.10
C PHE A 201 -13.42 22.64 -10.60
N ASN A 202 -12.43 23.34 -11.18
CA ASN A 202 -12.15 23.26 -12.61
C ASN A 202 -11.81 21.83 -13.06
N ALA A 203 -10.97 21.12 -12.30
CA ALA A 203 -10.57 19.76 -12.64
C ALA A 203 -11.75 18.79 -12.56
N ILE A 204 -12.58 18.92 -11.52
CA ILE A 204 -13.76 18.07 -11.33
C ILE A 204 -14.78 18.28 -12.46
N VAL A 205 -15.04 19.54 -12.84
CA VAL A 205 -15.96 19.85 -13.94
C VAL A 205 -15.40 19.33 -15.27
N ALA A 206 -14.10 19.49 -15.53
CA ALA A 206 -13.49 19.01 -16.78
C ALA A 206 -13.60 17.48 -16.95
N VAL A 207 -13.32 16.69 -15.91
CA VAL A 207 -13.48 15.22 -16.00
C VAL A 207 -14.94 14.78 -16.08
N ALA A 208 -15.87 15.58 -15.57
CA ALA A 208 -17.30 15.31 -15.68
C ALA A 208 -17.84 15.63 -17.07
N ASP A 209 -17.45 16.79 -17.63
CA ASP A 209 -17.76 17.18 -19.01
C ASP A 209 -17.22 16.16 -20.02
N ALA A 210 -16.05 15.59 -19.76
CA ALA A 210 -15.45 14.52 -20.55
C ALA A 210 -16.12 13.15 -20.37
N GLY A 211 -17.10 13.02 -19.47
CA GLY A 211 -17.81 11.76 -19.19
C GLY A 211 -17.00 10.72 -18.38
N ILE A 212 -15.81 11.08 -17.90
CA ILE A 212 -14.91 10.17 -17.15
C ILE A 212 -15.44 9.94 -15.73
N PHE A 213 -16.04 10.97 -15.12
CA PHE A 213 -16.65 10.88 -13.79
C PHE A 213 -18.11 11.31 -13.82
N SER A 214 -19.00 10.40 -13.41
CA SER A 214 -20.44 10.67 -13.29
C SER A 214 -20.92 10.97 -11.87
N GLY A 215 -20.07 10.76 -10.84
CA GLY A 215 -20.46 10.89 -9.44
C GLY A 215 -21.43 9.81 -8.95
N TYR A 216 -21.98 9.99 -7.74
CA TYR A 216 -23.02 9.13 -7.18
C TYR A 216 -23.98 9.99 -6.33
N ASP A 217 -25.30 9.80 -6.53
CA ASP A 217 -26.34 10.52 -5.79
C ASP A 217 -26.19 12.06 -5.83
N GLY A 218 -25.91 12.60 -7.03
CA GLY A 218 -25.71 14.03 -7.24
C GLY A 218 -24.47 14.62 -6.55
N LYS A 219 -23.52 13.78 -6.13
CA LYS A 219 -22.28 14.18 -5.47
C LYS A 219 -21.05 13.64 -6.19
N PHE A 220 -19.99 14.43 -6.18
CA PHE A 220 -18.69 14.00 -6.67
C PHE A 220 -17.90 13.26 -5.59
N ASN A 221 -18.03 13.64 -4.32
CA ASN A 221 -17.22 13.20 -3.19
C ASN A 221 -15.70 13.44 -3.38
N PRO A 222 -15.24 14.71 -3.44
CA PRO A 222 -13.87 15.07 -3.83
C PRO A 222 -12.78 14.51 -2.92
N ASN A 223 -13.07 14.39 -1.62
CA ASN A 223 -12.15 13.83 -0.62
C ASN A 223 -12.26 12.30 -0.49
N GLY A 224 -13.21 11.69 -1.20
CA GLY A 224 -13.40 10.23 -1.17
C GLY A 224 -12.24 9.50 -1.82
N GLU A 225 -11.84 8.38 -1.23
CA GLU A 225 -10.82 7.48 -1.77
C GLU A 225 -11.44 6.45 -2.71
N MET A 226 -10.77 6.17 -3.83
CA MET A 226 -11.23 5.19 -4.82
C MET A 226 -10.67 3.80 -4.54
N THR A 227 -11.47 2.78 -4.82
CA THR A 227 -10.97 1.40 -4.86
C THR A 227 -10.18 1.15 -6.14
N ARG A 228 -9.33 0.12 -6.13
CA ARG A 228 -8.58 -0.33 -7.32
C ARG A 228 -9.50 -0.73 -8.48
N ALA A 229 -10.69 -1.26 -8.21
CA ALA A 229 -11.69 -1.55 -9.24
C ALA A 229 -12.27 -0.27 -9.87
N GLN A 230 -12.59 0.72 -9.04
CA GLN A 230 -13.09 2.01 -9.54
C GLN A 230 -12.03 2.73 -10.37
N LEU A 231 -10.78 2.72 -9.93
CA LEU A 231 -9.68 3.29 -10.69
C LEU A 231 -9.46 2.55 -12.01
N ALA A 232 -9.57 1.21 -12.03
CA ALA A 232 -9.40 0.44 -13.26
C ALA A 232 -10.36 0.89 -14.36
N LYS A 233 -11.64 1.02 -14.02
CA LYS A 233 -12.66 1.55 -14.93
C LYS A 233 -12.30 2.96 -15.40
N VAL A 234 -12.00 3.87 -14.46
CA VAL A 234 -11.68 5.26 -14.77
C VAL A 234 -10.50 5.36 -15.74
N LEU A 235 -9.42 4.60 -15.53
CA LEU A 235 -8.25 4.66 -16.42
C LEU A 235 -8.55 4.09 -17.81
N VAL A 236 -9.28 2.97 -17.89
CA VAL A 236 -9.65 2.38 -19.18
C VAL A 236 -10.53 3.34 -19.99
N GLU A 237 -11.55 3.93 -19.36
CA GLU A 237 -12.45 4.87 -20.03
C GLU A 237 -11.73 6.18 -20.39
N ALA A 238 -10.94 6.74 -19.48
CA ALA A 238 -10.26 8.01 -19.69
C ALA A 238 -9.22 7.98 -20.82
N PHE A 239 -8.52 6.85 -20.97
CA PHE A 239 -7.47 6.67 -21.98
C PHE A 239 -7.94 5.88 -23.21
N GLY A 240 -9.23 5.50 -23.28
CA GLY A 240 -9.77 4.74 -24.40
C GLY A 240 -9.06 3.41 -24.63
N LEU A 241 -8.69 2.70 -23.56
CA LEU A 241 -7.92 1.47 -23.67
C LEU A 241 -8.78 0.33 -24.21
N GLU A 242 -8.29 -0.33 -25.25
CA GLU A 242 -8.96 -1.48 -25.87
C GLU A 242 -8.18 -2.78 -25.66
N GLY A 243 -8.85 -3.92 -25.88
CA GLY A 243 -8.26 -5.24 -25.69
C GLY A 243 -8.26 -5.71 -24.24
N ALA A 244 -8.18 -7.02 -24.05
CA ALA A 244 -8.15 -7.64 -22.73
C ALA A 244 -7.42 -8.98 -22.79
N THR A 245 -6.63 -9.27 -21.77
CA THR A 245 -6.06 -10.60 -21.52
C THR A 245 -6.79 -11.17 -20.33
N GLN A 246 -7.51 -12.27 -20.53
CA GLN A 246 -8.24 -12.93 -19.45
C GLN A 246 -7.26 -13.39 -18.38
N THR A 247 -7.34 -12.75 -17.22
CA THR A 247 -6.58 -13.13 -16.03
C THR A 247 -7.42 -14.00 -15.11
N SER A 248 -6.74 -14.73 -14.23
CA SER A 248 -7.36 -15.58 -13.23
C SER A 248 -7.10 -15.04 -11.82
N PHE A 249 -7.29 -13.73 -11.61
CA PHE A 249 -7.20 -13.17 -10.26
C PHE A 249 -8.23 -13.84 -9.36
N THR A 250 -7.78 -14.46 -8.26
CA THR A 250 -8.63 -15.32 -7.42
C THR A 250 -9.72 -14.55 -6.69
N ASP A 251 -9.50 -13.25 -6.49
CA ASP A 251 -10.44 -12.35 -5.84
C ASP A 251 -11.33 -11.59 -6.82
N VAL A 252 -11.18 -11.74 -8.14
CA VAL A 252 -12.00 -11.03 -9.14
C VAL A 252 -12.97 -12.01 -9.81
N PRO A 253 -14.25 -12.09 -9.38
CA PRO A 253 -15.24 -12.91 -10.06
C PRO A 253 -15.38 -12.51 -11.53
N LYS A 254 -15.62 -13.50 -12.42
CA LYS A 254 -15.85 -13.26 -13.84
C LYS A 254 -17.02 -12.30 -14.10
N GLU A 255 -18.09 -12.45 -13.32
CA GLU A 255 -19.29 -11.62 -13.41
C GLU A 255 -19.17 -10.27 -12.70
N HIS A 256 -18.02 -9.95 -12.10
CA HIS A 256 -17.84 -8.67 -11.43
C HIS A 256 -17.73 -7.55 -12.47
N TRP A 257 -18.45 -6.44 -12.28
CA TRP A 257 -18.49 -5.31 -13.23
C TRP A 257 -17.11 -4.74 -13.62
N ALA A 258 -16.11 -4.91 -12.73
CA ALA A 258 -14.75 -4.44 -12.96
C ALA A 258 -13.85 -5.45 -13.71
N ASN A 259 -14.31 -6.68 -13.96
CA ASN A 259 -13.49 -7.77 -14.47
C ASN A 259 -12.80 -7.41 -15.79
N ASP A 260 -13.56 -6.94 -16.77
CA ASP A 260 -13.03 -6.57 -18.09
C ASP A 260 -12.04 -5.41 -17.99
N TYR A 261 -12.37 -4.35 -17.24
CA TYR A 261 -11.46 -3.21 -17.05
C TYR A 261 -10.13 -3.64 -16.40
N ILE A 262 -10.16 -4.55 -15.43
CA ILE A 262 -8.96 -5.08 -14.79
C ILE A 262 -8.13 -5.90 -15.78
N ASN A 263 -8.78 -6.74 -16.61
CA ASN A 263 -8.12 -7.51 -17.66
C ASN A 263 -7.52 -6.61 -18.76
N THR A 264 -8.16 -5.50 -19.09
CA THR A 264 -7.61 -4.48 -19.99
C THR A 264 -6.36 -3.84 -19.39
N LEU A 265 -6.40 -3.40 -18.13
CA LEU A 265 -5.20 -2.87 -17.48
C LEU A 265 -4.05 -3.88 -17.41
N TYR A 266 -4.38 -5.16 -17.19
CA TYR A 266 -3.36 -6.22 -17.18
C TYR A 266 -2.77 -6.44 -18.59
N HIS A 267 -3.61 -6.44 -19.62
CA HIS A 267 -3.19 -6.59 -21.01
C HIS A 267 -2.13 -5.55 -21.42
N HIS A 268 -2.34 -4.30 -21.01
CA HIS A 268 -1.43 -3.19 -21.28
C HIS A 268 -0.23 -3.10 -20.30
N GLY A 269 -0.08 -4.05 -19.37
CA GLY A 269 1.01 -4.05 -18.40
C GLY A 269 0.91 -2.95 -17.32
N ILE A 270 -0.23 -2.25 -17.25
CA ILE A 270 -0.46 -1.16 -16.29
C ILE A 270 -0.58 -1.74 -14.87
N THR A 271 -1.16 -2.93 -14.74
CA THR A 271 -1.25 -3.67 -13.47
C THR A 271 -0.79 -5.11 -13.62
N THR A 272 -0.18 -5.65 -12.56
CA THR A 272 0.15 -7.06 -12.40
C THR A 272 -0.68 -7.73 -11.30
N GLY A 273 -1.67 -7.01 -10.76
CA GLY A 273 -2.22 -7.31 -9.44
C GLY A 273 -1.15 -7.19 -8.36
N TYR A 274 -1.32 -7.91 -7.26
CA TYR A 274 -0.31 -7.95 -6.19
C TYR A 274 0.81 -8.97 -6.43
N GLY A 275 0.71 -9.81 -7.46
CA GLY A 275 1.66 -10.88 -7.77
C GLY A 275 1.41 -12.20 -7.04
N ASP A 276 0.44 -12.23 -6.12
CA ASP A 276 0.09 -13.41 -5.33
C ASP A 276 -1.20 -14.11 -5.76
N GLY A 277 -1.62 -13.82 -6.99
CA GLY A 277 -2.88 -14.28 -7.58
C GLY A 277 -4.05 -13.34 -7.30
N THR A 278 -3.90 -12.28 -6.50
CA THR A 278 -5.00 -11.33 -6.23
C THR A 278 -4.80 -9.98 -6.93
N TYR A 279 -5.91 -9.29 -7.21
CA TYR A 279 -5.92 -7.92 -7.72
C TYR A 279 -6.10 -6.88 -6.61
N GLY A 280 -6.89 -7.16 -5.57
CA GLY A 280 -7.26 -6.24 -4.49
C GLY A 280 -8.42 -5.32 -4.86
N LEU A 281 -9.54 -5.85 -5.39
CA LEU A 281 -10.58 -5.02 -6.02
C LEU A 281 -11.22 -3.94 -5.13
N HIS A 282 -11.29 -4.19 -3.83
CA HIS A 282 -11.90 -3.29 -2.84
C HIS A 282 -10.87 -2.40 -2.14
N ASP A 283 -9.58 -2.66 -2.33
CA ASP A 283 -8.53 -1.93 -1.64
C ASP A 283 -8.46 -0.50 -2.17
N LYS A 284 -8.22 0.43 -1.26
CA LYS A 284 -8.03 1.84 -1.59
C LYS A 284 -6.69 2.03 -2.29
N VAL A 285 -6.69 2.86 -3.33
CA VAL A 285 -5.48 3.13 -4.11
C VAL A 285 -4.62 4.15 -3.37
N THR A 286 -3.36 3.82 -3.11
CA THR A 286 -2.42 4.80 -2.55
C THR A 286 -2.04 5.85 -3.61
N ALA A 287 -1.70 7.07 -3.20
CA ALA A 287 -1.23 8.10 -4.13
C ALA A 287 -0.01 7.60 -4.96
N HIS A 288 0.82 6.77 -4.35
CA HIS A 288 1.97 6.13 -5.00
C HIS A 288 1.56 5.08 -6.04
N GLN A 289 0.61 4.20 -5.70
CA GLN A 289 0.06 3.24 -6.66
C GLN A 289 -0.60 3.97 -7.82
N PHE A 290 -1.41 4.99 -7.56
CA PHE A 290 -2.03 5.77 -8.63
C PHE A 290 -0.99 6.37 -9.58
N LYS A 291 0.06 6.99 -9.05
CA LYS A 291 1.17 7.50 -9.87
C LYS A 291 1.81 6.38 -10.72
N THR A 292 2.03 5.21 -10.13
CA THR A 292 2.61 4.06 -10.85
C THR A 292 1.72 3.62 -12.01
N PHE A 293 0.40 3.69 -11.88
CA PHE A 293 -0.52 3.37 -12.98
C PHE A 293 -0.43 4.41 -14.09
N ILE A 294 -0.38 5.71 -13.75
CA ILE A 294 -0.17 6.80 -14.71
C ILE A 294 1.17 6.68 -15.43
N ASP A 295 2.26 6.41 -14.72
CA ASP A 295 3.59 6.25 -15.31
C ASP A 295 3.68 5.08 -16.31
N ARG A 296 2.77 4.10 -16.23
CA ARG A 296 2.71 2.95 -17.16
C ARG A 296 1.77 3.16 -18.34
N LEU A 297 0.99 4.23 -18.32
CA LEU A 297 0.12 4.62 -19.43
C LEU A 297 0.86 5.45 -20.48
N ASN A 298 2.00 6.04 -20.10
CA ASN A 298 2.87 6.88 -20.91
C ASN A 298 4.14 6.12 -21.37
#